data_AF-A0A7J5X9R9-F1
#
_entry.id   AF-A0A7J5X9R9-F1
#
_cell.length_a   1.000
_cell.length_b   1.000
_cell.length_c   1.000
_cell.angle_alpha   90.00
_cell.angle_beta   90.00
_cell.angle_gamma   90.00
#
_symmetry.space_group_name_H-M   'P 1'
#
loop_
_entity.id
_entity.type
_entity.pdbx_description
1 polymer ?
#
loop_
_entity_poly.entity_id
_entity_poly.type
_entity_poly.pdbx_seq_one_letter_code
_entity_poly.pdbx_strand_id
1 'polypeptide(L)'
;NSPESDLPRIPETTWRPPSAPSGDRVKRERERENVSMATGQGECVLVTWRWTVRTPAIRSVLKQYESVLMALEEMASCSSPETSAKANATAVATKLDLQPIQMPHVRKPTKRYTGQAAAHIHPDAQSLYRVQFYNALDTVNTQFIERFEQAGFHKLQQLENVLLHGDMDKVVEEYPELNSRLLQVQLAMFGANYTYETSSDVASIIREMVPEVRGLFGQVEALVRLLLVVPASSAEVERNLVP
;
A
#
# COMPACT_ATOMS: atom_id res chain seq x y z
N ASN A 1 -58.30 23.20 -24.08
CA ASN A 1 -57.14 22.98 -24.95
C ASN A 1 -55.90 22.74 -24.10
N SER A 2 -55.75 21.51 -23.62
CA SER A 2 -54.57 21.07 -22.85
C SER A 2 -53.67 20.30 -23.81
N PRO A 3 -52.35 20.59 -23.88
CA PRO A 3 -51.45 19.85 -24.74
C PRO A 3 -51.08 18.52 -24.07
N GLU A 4 -51.49 17.44 -24.73
CA GLU A 4 -51.19 16.05 -24.44
C GLU A 4 -49.71 15.79 -24.78
N SER A 5 -48.90 15.49 -23.77
CA SER A 5 -47.47 15.25 -23.91
C SER A 5 -47.20 13.78 -24.24
N ASP A 6 -46.87 13.53 -25.50
CA ASP A 6 -46.33 12.27 -26.01
C ASP A 6 -44.96 11.95 -25.38
N LEU A 7 -44.94 10.95 -24.49
CA LEU A 7 -43.69 10.36 -23.99
C LEU A 7 -43.32 9.13 -24.84
N PRO A 8 -42.03 8.97 -25.23
CA PRO A 8 -41.58 7.84 -26.02
C PRO A 8 -41.60 6.54 -25.21
N ARG A 9 -42.23 5.50 -25.77
CA ARG A 9 -42.19 4.13 -25.24
C ARG A 9 -40.77 3.57 -25.27
N ILE A 10 -40.28 3.17 -24.10
CA ILE A 10 -39.01 2.44 -23.94
C ILE A 10 -39.26 0.98 -24.36
N PRO A 11 -38.41 0.38 -25.20
CA PRO A 11 -38.55 -1.03 -25.59
C PRO A 11 -38.25 -1.95 -24.39
N GLU A 12 -39.16 -2.88 -24.12
CA GLU A 12 -39.00 -3.93 -23.11
C GLU A 12 -37.83 -4.85 -23.49
N THR A 13 -36.66 -4.62 -22.91
CA THR A 13 -35.55 -5.58 -22.89
C THR A 13 -35.97 -6.81 -22.09
N THR A 14 -36.27 -7.89 -22.80
CA THR A 14 -36.60 -9.20 -22.25
C THR A 14 -35.37 -9.78 -21.55
N TRP A 15 -35.35 -9.66 -20.23
CA TRP A 15 -34.32 -10.25 -19.38
C TRP A 15 -34.47 -11.77 -19.43
N ARG A 16 -33.51 -12.48 -20.07
CA ARG A 16 -33.43 -13.94 -19.99
C ARG A 16 -32.55 -14.34 -18.80
N PRO A 17 -33.07 -15.12 -17.84
CA PRO A 17 -32.23 -15.61 -16.75
C PRO A 17 -31.15 -16.57 -17.28
N PRO A 18 -29.94 -16.55 -16.69
CA PRO A 18 -28.87 -17.47 -17.05
C PRO A 18 -29.28 -18.91 -16.78
N SER A 19 -29.08 -19.78 -17.76
CA SER A 19 -29.32 -21.21 -17.65
C SER A 19 -28.43 -21.84 -16.58
N ALA A 20 -29.04 -22.62 -15.67
CA ALA A 20 -28.35 -23.30 -14.59
C ALA A 20 -27.17 -24.16 -15.10
N PRO A 21 -26.00 -24.13 -14.45
CA PRO A 21 -24.85 -24.93 -14.86
C PRO A 21 -25.13 -26.43 -14.68
N SER A 22 -24.87 -27.21 -15.73
CA SER A 22 -25.01 -28.67 -15.71
C SER A 22 -24.07 -29.31 -14.68
N GLY A 23 -24.60 -30.22 -13.86
CA GLY A 23 -23.91 -30.84 -12.72
C GLY A 23 -22.59 -31.57 -13.02
N ASP A 24 -22.28 -31.86 -14.28
CA ASP A 24 -21.05 -32.55 -14.67
C ASP A 24 -19.78 -31.69 -14.57
N ARG A 25 -19.92 -30.35 -14.52
CA ARG A 25 -18.76 -29.44 -14.41
C ARG A 25 -18.20 -29.37 -12.98
N VAL A 26 -19.08 -29.47 -11.97
CA VAL A 26 -18.71 -29.36 -10.54
C VAL A 26 -17.87 -30.55 -10.08
N LYS A 27 -18.06 -31.74 -10.69
CA LYS A 27 -17.33 -32.94 -10.27
C LYS A 27 -15.88 -32.96 -10.74
N ARG A 28 -15.56 -32.34 -11.89
CA ARG A 28 -14.19 -32.27 -12.41
C ARG A 28 -13.34 -31.18 -11.76
N GLU A 29 -13.94 -30.14 -11.19
CA GLU A 29 -13.21 -29.12 -10.41
C GLU A 29 -12.77 -29.66 -9.05
N ARG A 30 -13.60 -30.44 -8.36
CA ARG A 30 -13.23 -31.08 -7.09
C ARG A 30 -12.10 -32.11 -7.22
N GLU A 31 -11.99 -32.81 -8.35
CA GLU A 31 -10.88 -33.75 -8.56
C GLU A 31 -9.54 -33.05 -8.88
N ARG A 32 -9.58 -31.80 -9.38
CA ARG A 32 -8.35 -31.02 -9.62
C ARG A 32 -7.79 -30.39 -8.35
N GLU A 33 -8.64 -30.02 -7.39
CA GLU A 33 -8.17 -29.48 -6.09
C GLU A 33 -7.50 -30.54 -5.22
N ASN A 34 -7.94 -31.80 -5.26
CA ASN A 34 -7.37 -32.87 -4.44
C ASN A 34 -5.98 -33.36 -4.89
N VAL A 35 -5.57 -33.11 -6.13
CA VAL A 35 -4.23 -33.50 -6.62
C VAL A 35 -3.16 -32.46 -6.25
N SER A 36 -3.55 -31.21 -5.97
CA SER A 36 -2.60 -30.11 -5.70
C SER A 36 -2.02 -30.11 -4.27
N MET A 37 -2.56 -30.90 -3.33
CA MET A 37 -2.07 -30.93 -1.94
C MET A 37 -0.95 -31.96 -1.68
N ALA A 38 -0.60 -32.83 -2.64
CA ALA A 38 0.29 -33.96 -2.39
C ALA A 38 1.78 -33.70 -2.73
N THR A 39 2.12 -32.66 -3.48
CA THR A 39 3.51 -32.31 -3.79
C THR A 39 3.91 -31.03 -3.06
N GLY A 40 4.13 -31.16 -1.75
CA GLY A 40 4.75 -30.11 -0.95
C GLY A 40 6.23 -29.98 -1.30
N GLN A 41 6.55 -29.22 -2.35
CA GLN A 41 7.85 -28.59 -2.59
C GLN A 41 7.83 -27.88 -3.94
N GLY A 42 7.80 -26.56 -3.91
CA GLY A 42 7.96 -25.73 -5.10
C GLY A 42 6.98 -24.58 -5.09
N GLU A 43 7.52 -23.38 -5.25
CA GLU A 43 6.77 -22.15 -5.59
C GLU A 43 6.08 -21.44 -4.42
N CYS A 44 6.86 -20.62 -3.70
CA CYS A 44 6.52 -19.22 -3.41
C CYS A 44 7.71 -18.43 -2.81
N VAL A 45 8.94 -18.66 -3.27
CA VAL A 45 10.13 -17.91 -2.79
C VAL A 45 10.26 -16.52 -3.46
N LEU A 46 9.39 -16.18 -4.43
CA LEU A 46 9.51 -14.94 -5.21
C LEU A 46 8.73 -13.74 -4.64
N VAL A 47 7.91 -13.90 -3.60
CA VAL A 47 7.11 -12.78 -3.06
C VAL A 47 7.87 -12.00 -1.97
N THR A 48 8.85 -12.62 -1.31
CA THR A 48 9.60 -12.03 -0.19
C THR A 48 10.60 -10.95 -0.63
N TRP A 49 11.16 -11.05 -1.84
CA TRP A 49 12.14 -10.08 -2.36
C TRP A 49 11.53 -8.77 -2.87
N ARG A 50 10.20 -8.67 -2.98
CA ARG A 50 9.54 -7.48 -3.54
C ARG A 50 9.32 -6.34 -2.53
N TRP A 51 9.55 -6.59 -1.24
CA TRP A 51 9.32 -5.62 -0.17
C TRP A 51 10.59 -5.16 0.54
N THR A 52 11.65 -5.97 0.59
CA THR A 52 12.97 -5.52 1.08
C THR A 52 13.59 -4.42 0.22
N VAL A 53 13.17 -4.28 -1.04
CA VAL A 53 13.55 -3.14 -1.90
C VAL A 53 12.72 -1.88 -1.61
N ARG A 54 11.52 -2.02 -1.05
CA ARG A 54 10.62 -0.89 -0.75
C ARG A 54 10.99 -0.17 0.53
N THR A 55 11.42 -0.86 1.58
CA THR A 55 11.77 -0.20 2.85
C THR A 55 12.91 0.82 2.71
N PRO A 56 14.00 0.55 1.97
CA PRO A 56 15.03 1.55 1.68
C PRO A 56 14.50 2.70 0.83
N ALA A 57 13.66 2.43 -0.18
CA ALA A 57 13.07 3.47 -1.03
C ALA A 57 12.13 4.38 -0.23
N ILE A 58 11.30 3.82 0.64
CA ILE A 58 10.37 4.55 1.49
C ILE A 58 11.12 5.32 2.57
N ARG A 59 12.12 4.72 3.24
CA ARG A 59 13.00 5.44 4.16
C ARG A 59 13.79 6.54 3.44
N SER A 60 14.18 6.34 2.19
CA SER A 60 14.84 7.38 1.39
C SER A 60 13.89 8.54 1.11
N VAL A 61 12.64 8.25 0.72
CA VAL A 61 11.61 9.27 0.51
C VAL A 61 11.28 10.00 1.81
N LEU A 62 11.14 9.29 2.93
CA LEU A 62 10.88 9.88 4.25
C LEU A 62 12.07 10.70 4.76
N LYS A 63 13.31 10.24 4.59
CA LYS A 63 14.52 11.02 4.92
C LYS A 63 14.63 12.28 4.07
N GLN A 64 14.19 12.21 2.82
CA GLN A 64 14.17 13.36 1.92
C GLN A 64 12.89 14.19 2.07
N TYR A 65 11.92 13.78 2.89
CA TYR A 65 10.64 14.45 3.01
C TYR A 65 10.80 15.86 3.57
N GLU A 66 11.62 16.04 4.62
CA GLU A 66 11.96 17.37 5.10
C GLU A 66 12.70 18.19 4.04
N SER A 67 13.61 17.59 3.27
CA SER A 67 14.30 18.31 2.19
C SER A 67 13.35 18.73 1.07
N VAL A 68 12.37 17.88 0.75
CA VAL A 68 11.31 18.18 -0.22
C VAL A 68 10.41 19.28 0.34
N LEU A 69 9.96 19.19 1.59
CA LEU A 69 9.16 20.23 2.24
C LEU A 69 9.90 21.56 2.33
N MET A 70 11.19 21.55 2.70
CA MET A 70 12.04 22.74 2.76
C MET A 70 12.23 23.36 1.37
N ALA A 71 12.46 22.55 0.32
CA ALA A 71 12.55 23.06 -1.04
C ALA A 71 11.21 23.64 -1.51
N LEU A 72 10.08 23.01 -1.14
CA LEU A 72 8.74 23.50 -1.44
C LEU A 72 8.40 24.78 -0.69
N GLU A 73 8.79 24.88 0.58
CA GLU A 73 8.64 26.06 1.41
C GLU A 73 9.54 27.19 0.93
N GLU A 74 10.76 26.92 0.50
CA GLU A 74 11.66 27.88 -0.15
C GLU A 74 11.03 28.41 -1.46
N MET A 75 10.48 27.52 -2.29
CA MET A 75 9.76 27.90 -3.50
C MET A 75 8.48 28.71 -3.20
N ALA A 76 7.79 28.44 -2.09
CA ALA A 76 6.61 29.18 -1.66
C ALA A 76 6.95 30.53 -0.99
N SER A 77 8.07 30.60 -0.27
CA SER A 77 8.56 31.76 0.48
C SER A 77 9.31 32.75 -0.39
N CYS A 78 9.76 32.32 -1.58
CA CYS A 78 10.13 33.20 -2.68
C CYS A 78 8.89 33.94 -3.21
N SER A 79 8.31 34.81 -2.39
CA SER A 79 7.27 35.77 -2.71
C SER A 79 7.78 36.94 -3.57
N SER A 80 8.98 36.82 -4.13
CA SER A 80 9.46 37.72 -5.17
C SER A 80 8.48 37.67 -6.36
N PRO A 81 8.02 38.82 -6.86
CA PRO A 81 6.95 38.88 -7.84
C PRO A 81 7.28 38.09 -9.12
N GLU A 82 6.61 36.94 -9.23
CA GLU A 82 6.08 36.29 -10.44
C GLU A 82 7.05 35.80 -11.53
N THR A 83 8.31 36.22 -11.52
CA THR A 83 9.26 35.92 -12.61
C THR A 83 10.23 34.80 -12.28
N SER A 84 10.74 34.67 -11.05
CA SER A 84 11.84 33.72 -10.79
C SER A 84 11.37 32.25 -10.74
N ALA A 85 10.28 31.93 -10.07
CA ALA A 85 9.79 30.54 -9.98
C ALA A 85 9.32 30.02 -11.34
N LYS A 86 8.61 30.86 -12.11
CA LYS A 86 8.18 30.53 -13.47
C LYS A 86 9.37 30.41 -14.43
N ALA A 87 10.35 31.33 -14.34
CA ALA A 87 11.58 31.26 -15.14
C ALA A 87 12.42 30.02 -14.80
N ASN A 88 12.49 29.64 -13.52
CA ASN A 88 13.19 28.42 -13.10
C ASN A 88 12.46 27.18 -13.61
N ALA A 89 11.13 27.11 -13.48
CA ALA A 89 10.35 25.99 -13.98
C ALA A 89 10.44 25.85 -15.51
N THR A 90 10.38 26.96 -16.26
CA THR A 90 10.57 26.94 -17.71
C THR A 90 12.02 26.62 -18.10
N ALA A 91 13.02 27.11 -17.36
CA ALA A 91 14.42 26.77 -17.58
C ALA A 91 14.68 25.28 -17.35
N VAL A 92 14.11 24.68 -16.30
CA VAL A 92 14.19 23.24 -16.04
C VAL A 92 13.47 22.43 -17.12
N ALA A 93 12.26 22.86 -17.53
CA ALA A 93 11.54 22.22 -18.62
C ALA A 93 12.34 22.25 -19.93
N THR A 94 12.97 23.39 -20.25
CA THR A 94 13.83 23.54 -21.44
C THR A 94 15.09 22.69 -21.32
N LYS A 95 15.71 22.62 -20.13
CA LYS A 95 16.89 21.79 -19.87
C LYS A 95 16.62 20.28 -20.02
N LEU A 96 15.38 19.86 -19.77
CA LEU A 96 14.93 18.47 -19.86
C LEU A 96 14.22 18.17 -21.20
N ASP A 97 14.23 19.11 -22.16
CA ASP A 97 13.51 19.02 -23.44
C ASP A 97 12.01 18.67 -23.29
N LEU A 98 11.38 19.16 -22.22
CA LEU A 98 9.95 18.99 -21.96
C LEU A 98 9.13 20.06 -22.70
N GLN A 99 7.87 19.75 -23.00
CA GLN A 99 6.97 20.73 -23.60
C GLN A 99 6.77 21.94 -22.68
N PRO A 100 6.67 23.17 -23.24
CA PRO A 100 6.43 24.37 -22.47
C PRO A 100 5.17 24.24 -21.60
N ILE A 101 5.23 24.75 -20.37
CA ILE A 101 4.12 24.71 -19.43
C ILE A 101 2.99 25.60 -19.98
N GLN A 102 1.94 24.97 -20.52
CA GLN A 102 0.74 25.63 -20.99
C GLN A 102 -0.44 25.33 -20.06
N MET A 103 -1.43 26.22 -20.03
CA MET A 103 -2.67 25.95 -19.30
C MET A 103 -3.41 24.81 -20.01
N PRO A 104 -3.77 23.73 -19.30
CA PRO A 104 -4.48 22.62 -19.92
C PRO A 104 -5.80 23.11 -20.52
N HIS A 105 -6.13 22.60 -21.71
CA HIS A 105 -7.35 23.01 -22.41
C HIS A 105 -8.58 22.60 -21.61
N VAL A 106 -9.27 23.56 -21.02
CA VAL A 106 -10.48 23.31 -20.23
C VAL A 106 -11.61 22.91 -21.17
N ARG A 107 -12.03 21.64 -21.10
CA ARG A 107 -13.20 21.17 -21.86
C ARG A 107 -14.46 21.75 -21.24
N LYS A 108 -15.31 22.36 -22.06
CA LYS A 108 -16.64 22.80 -21.63
C LYS A 108 -17.52 21.56 -21.41
N PRO A 109 -18.08 21.34 -20.21
CA PRO A 109 -19.02 20.26 -20.01
C PRO A 109 -20.26 20.46 -20.90
N THR A 110 -20.90 19.38 -21.33
CA THR A 110 -22.08 19.48 -22.21
C THR A 110 -23.23 20.20 -21.51
N LYS A 111 -23.98 21.02 -22.25
CA LYS A 111 -25.07 21.89 -21.73
C LYS A 111 -26.11 21.17 -20.87
N ARG A 112 -26.30 19.87 -21.07
CA ARG A 112 -27.27 19.05 -20.30
C ARG A 112 -26.89 18.89 -18.82
N TYR A 113 -25.61 19.02 -18.47
CA TYR A 113 -25.11 18.82 -17.11
C TYR A 113 -24.61 20.11 -16.45
N THR A 114 -24.59 21.23 -17.17
CA THR A 114 -24.21 22.54 -16.61
C THR A 114 -25.47 23.29 -16.18
N GLY A 115 -25.66 23.44 -14.87
CA GLY A 115 -26.67 24.36 -14.32
C GLY A 115 -26.31 25.83 -14.60
N GLN A 116 -27.07 26.78 -14.03
CA GLN A 116 -26.77 28.22 -14.13
C GLN A 116 -25.53 28.66 -13.33
N ALA A 117 -24.83 27.74 -12.67
CA ALA A 117 -23.63 28.03 -11.91
C ALA A 117 -22.45 28.39 -12.84
N ALA A 118 -21.69 29.42 -12.49
CA ALA A 118 -20.45 29.76 -13.18
C ALA A 118 -19.45 28.60 -13.09
N ALA A 119 -18.78 28.29 -14.21
CA ALA A 119 -17.74 27.26 -14.22
C ALA A 119 -16.57 27.70 -13.33
N HIS A 120 -16.06 26.79 -12.50
CA HIS A 120 -14.84 27.03 -11.75
C HIS A 120 -13.66 27.09 -12.74
N ILE A 121 -13.17 28.29 -13.01
CA ILE A 121 -12.02 28.54 -13.88
C ILE A 121 -10.94 29.17 -13.01
N HIS A 122 -9.75 28.59 -13.06
CA HIS A 122 -8.59 29.15 -12.40
C HIS A 122 -8.17 30.46 -13.10
N PRO A 123 -7.98 31.56 -12.36
CA PRO A 123 -7.63 32.85 -12.95
C PRO A 123 -6.25 32.85 -13.61
N ASP A 124 -5.33 32.02 -13.10
CA ASP A 124 -3.98 31.86 -13.63
C ASP A 124 -3.49 30.40 -13.56
N ALA A 125 -2.55 30.04 -14.43
CA ALA A 125 -1.92 28.72 -14.48
C ALA A 125 -1.25 28.35 -13.15
N GLN A 126 -0.67 29.32 -12.42
CA GLN A 126 -0.07 29.08 -11.11
C GLN A 126 -1.11 28.56 -10.12
N SER A 127 -2.30 29.17 -10.08
CA SER A 127 -3.37 28.76 -9.17
C SER A 127 -3.87 27.33 -9.46
N LEU A 128 -3.88 26.92 -10.73
CA LEU A 128 -4.24 25.57 -11.15
C LEU A 128 -3.19 24.55 -10.68
N TYR A 129 -1.91 24.81 -10.95
CA TYR A 129 -0.84 23.88 -10.55
C TYR A 129 -0.65 23.82 -9.04
N ARG A 130 -0.89 24.92 -8.32
CA ARG A 130 -0.89 24.93 -6.85
C ARG A 130 -1.92 23.95 -6.29
N VAL A 131 -3.13 23.92 -6.85
CA VAL A 131 -4.17 22.95 -6.44
C VAL A 131 -3.76 21.53 -6.78
N GLN A 132 -3.27 21.28 -8.00
CA GLN A 132 -2.81 19.94 -8.39
C GLN A 132 -1.65 19.43 -7.51
N PHE A 133 -0.76 20.34 -7.13
CA PHE A 133 0.37 20.06 -6.27
C PHE A 133 -0.10 19.62 -4.86
N TYR A 134 -0.98 20.38 -4.22
CA TYR A 134 -1.52 19.98 -2.92
C TYR A 134 -2.35 18.70 -3.00
N ASN A 135 -3.13 18.52 -4.07
CA ASN A 135 -3.86 17.27 -4.28
C ASN A 135 -2.91 16.06 -4.37
N ALA A 136 -1.74 16.23 -5.01
CA ALA A 136 -0.73 15.19 -5.06
C ALA A 136 -0.13 14.89 -3.68
N LEU A 137 0.18 15.93 -2.89
CA LEU A 137 0.65 15.77 -1.51
C LEU A 137 -0.41 15.08 -0.63
N ASP A 138 -1.66 15.51 -0.71
CA ASP A 138 -2.76 14.93 0.04
C ASP A 138 -2.95 13.46 -0.32
N THR A 139 -2.92 13.14 -1.61
CA THR A 139 -3.00 11.75 -2.08
C THR A 139 -1.86 10.91 -1.51
N VAL A 140 -0.63 11.42 -1.55
CA VAL A 140 0.55 10.73 -1.00
C VAL A 140 0.40 10.54 0.52
N ASN A 141 -0.02 11.58 1.25
CA ASN A 141 -0.23 11.52 2.69
C ASN A 141 -1.32 10.53 3.07
N THR A 142 -2.48 10.58 2.40
CA THR A 142 -3.57 9.62 2.56
C THR A 142 -3.09 8.20 2.29
N GLN A 143 -2.32 7.96 1.21
CA GLN A 143 -1.76 6.64 0.92
C GLN A 143 -0.73 6.18 1.96
N PHE A 144 0.01 7.09 2.60
CA PHE A 144 0.88 6.74 3.72
C PHE A 144 0.07 6.33 4.95
N ILE A 145 -0.90 7.14 5.35
CA ILE A 145 -1.77 6.86 6.48
C ILE A 145 -2.50 5.53 6.27
N GLU A 146 -3.18 5.36 5.14
CA GLU A 146 -3.94 4.14 4.82
C GLU A 146 -3.09 2.87 4.78
N ARG A 147 -1.81 2.97 4.40
CA ARG A 147 -0.92 1.80 4.28
C ARG A 147 -0.13 1.51 5.55
N PHE A 148 0.27 2.53 6.31
CA PHE A 148 1.18 2.38 7.44
C PHE A 148 0.49 2.51 8.80
N GLU A 149 -0.65 3.20 8.90
CA GLU A 149 -1.45 3.28 10.14
C GLU A 149 -2.50 2.16 10.22
N GLN A 150 -2.25 1.04 9.56
CA GLN A 150 -3.11 -0.14 9.67
C GLN A 150 -2.89 -0.79 11.03
N ALA A 151 -3.98 -1.21 11.69
CA ALA A 151 -3.92 -1.90 12.97
C ALA A 151 -2.99 -3.14 12.94
N GLY A 152 -2.90 -3.82 11.79
CA GLY A 152 -1.96 -4.94 11.60
C GLY A 152 -0.49 -4.53 11.69
N PHE A 153 -0.13 -3.34 11.22
CA PHE A 153 1.24 -2.85 11.30
C PHE A 153 1.66 -2.56 12.75
N HIS A 154 0.77 -2.00 13.57
CA HIS A 154 1.03 -1.82 15.00
C HIS A 154 1.23 -3.14 15.75
N LYS A 155 0.49 -4.20 15.38
CA LYS A 155 0.70 -5.54 15.94
C LYS A 155 2.09 -6.09 15.58
N LEU A 156 2.54 -5.91 14.34
CA LEU A 156 3.89 -6.30 13.93
C LEU A 156 4.97 -5.51 14.69
N GLN A 157 4.75 -4.20 14.89
CA GLN A 157 5.64 -3.38 15.70
C GLN A 157 5.71 -3.87 17.15
N GLN A 158 4.58 -4.26 17.75
CA GLN A 158 4.54 -4.85 19.08
C GLN A 158 5.30 -6.19 19.14
N LEU A 159 5.12 -7.06 18.15
CA LEU A 159 5.87 -8.32 18.04
C LEU A 159 7.37 -8.10 17.84
N GLU A 160 7.78 -7.07 17.08
CA GLU A 160 9.17 -6.68 16.96
C GLU A 160 9.72 -6.17 18.30
N ASN A 161 8.95 -5.40 19.06
CA ASN A 161 9.35 -4.97 20.39
C ASN A 161 9.51 -6.16 21.35
N VAL A 162 8.62 -7.16 21.29
CA VAL A 162 8.75 -8.42 22.04
C VAL A 162 10.07 -9.12 21.69
N LEU A 163 10.40 -9.21 20.39
CA LEU A 163 11.64 -9.84 19.93
C LEU A 163 12.89 -9.11 20.44
N LEU A 164 12.88 -7.77 20.38
CA LEU A 164 14.05 -6.95 20.70
C LEU A 164 14.27 -6.75 22.20
N HIS A 165 13.20 -6.55 22.97
CA HIS A 165 13.29 -6.20 24.40
C HIS A 165 12.96 -7.37 25.32
N GLY A 166 12.28 -8.41 24.83
CA GLY A 166 11.79 -9.51 25.66
C GLY A 166 10.56 -9.18 26.49
N ASP A 167 9.98 -7.97 26.32
CA ASP A 167 8.76 -7.56 27.00
C ASP A 167 7.55 -8.23 26.35
N MET A 168 6.92 -9.14 27.10
CA MET A 168 5.79 -9.91 26.60
C MET A 168 4.51 -9.08 26.51
N ASP A 169 4.01 -8.85 25.30
CA ASP A 169 2.71 -8.21 25.05
C ASP A 169 1.61 -9.25 24.79
N LYS A 170 0.34 -8.87 25.03
CA LYS A 170 -0.85 -9.69 24.80
C LYS A 170 -1.04 -10.06 23.34
N VAL A 171 -0.45 -9.30 22.42
CA VAL A 171 -0.51 -9.54 20.97
C VAL A 171 0.04 -10.92 20.60
N VAL A 172 0.95 -11.48 21.40
CA VAL A 172 1.47 -12.84 21.19
C VAL A 172 0.39 -13.91 21.36
N GLU A 173 -0.62 -13.67 22.19
CA GLU A 173 -1.73 -14.61 22.41
C GLU A 173 -2.67 -14.71 21.19
N GLU A 174 -2.62 -13.74 20.27
CA GLU A 174 -3.38 -13.77 19.02
C GLU A 174 -2.84 -14.78 18.01
N TYR A 175 -1.60 -15.27 18.19
CA TYR A 175 -0.91 -16.16 17.27
C TYR A 175 -0.76 -17.56 17.90
N PRO A 176 -1.57 -18.55 17.49
CA PRO A 176 -1.58 -19.88 18.12
C PRO A 176 -0.28 -20.67 17.91
N GLU A 177 0.49 -20.34 16.88
CA GLU A 177 1.82 -20.88 16.63
C GLU A 177 2.87 -20.44 17.67
N LEU A 178 2.61 -19.37 18.43
CA LEU A 178 3.51 -18.85 19.45
C LEU A 178 3.04 -19.28 20.84
N ASN A 179 3.91 -20.00 21.55
CA ASN A 179 3.72 -20.32 22.95
C ASN A 179 4.40 -19.26 23.83
N SER A 180 3.60 -18.35 24.41
CA SER A 180 4.10 -17.21 25.19
C SER A 180 5.08 -17.58 26.31
N ARG A 181 4.83 -18.69 27.02
CA ARG A 181 5.71 -19.15 28.11
C ARG A 181 7.06 -19.64 27.61
N LEU A 182 7.06 -20.44 26.54
CA LEU A 182 8.30 -20.94 25.95
C LEU A 182 9.08 -19.82 25.25
N LEU A 183 8.38 -18.92 24.57
CA LEU A 183 8.97 -17.77 23.90
C LEU A 183 9.69 -16.87 24.90
N GLN A 184 9.09 -16.56 26.05
CA GLN A 184 9.74 -15.74 27.09
C GLN A 184 11.06 -16.35 27.58
N VAL A 185 11.08 -17.66 27.86
CA VAL A 185 12.30 -18.37 28.28
C VAL A 185 13.35 -18.36 27.17
N GLN A 186 12.94 -18.61 25.92
CA GLN A 186 13.85 -18.61 24.80
C GLN A 186 14.42 -17.23 24.49
N LEU A 187 13.63 -16.16 24.59
CA LEU A 187 14.09 -14.78 24.41
C LEU A 187 15.10 -14.36 25.48
N ALA A 188 14.84 -14.68 26.75
CA ALA A 188 15.79 -14.42 27.83
C ALA A 188 17.12 -15.17 27.62
N MET A 189 17.05 -16.43 27.21
CA MET A 189 18.23 -17.24 26.88
C MET A 189 18.95 -16.69 25.63
N PHE A 190 18.20 -16.26 24.61
CA PHE A 190 18.76 -15.74 23.38
C PHE A 190 19.49 -14.41 23.62
N GLY A 191 18.87 -13.47 24.33
CA GLY A 191 19.47 -12.18 24.70
C GLY A 191 20.68 -12.29 25.62
N ALA A 192 20.77 -13.36 26.42
CA ALA A 192 21.97 -13.63 27.22
C ALA A 192 23.17 -14.13 26.40
N ASN A 193 22.91 -14.79 25.26
CA ASN A 193 23.95 -15.44 24.45
C ASN A 193 24.35 -14.61 23.22
N TYR A 194 23.49 -13.69 22.77
CA TYR A 194 23.67 -12.95 21.54
C TYR A 194 23.32 -11.48 21.72
N THR A 195 24.11 -10.61 21.08
CA THR A 195 23.87 -9.17 20.99
C THR A 195 23.26 -8.84 19.63
N TYR A 196 22.18 -8.05 19.61
CA TYR A 196 21.49 -7.65 18.40
C TYR A 196 20.77 -6.31 18.63
N GLU A 197 20.61 -5.53 17.58
CA GLU A 197 19.89 -4.23 17.64
C GLU A 197 18.63 -4.25 16.78
N THR A 198 18.61 -5.09 15.75
CA THR A 198 17.51 -5.16 14.78
C THR A 198 16.99 -6.57 14.58
N SER A 199 15.73 -6.68 14.15
CA SER A 199 15.10 -7.96 13.79
C SER A 199 15.85 -8.69 12.65
N SER A 200 16.53 -7.93 11.78
CA SER A 200 17.41 -8.47 10.73
C SER A 200 18.66 -9.14 11.29
N ASP A 201 19.22 -8.62 12.38
CA ASP A 201 20.38 -9.23 13.04
C ASP A 201 19.98 -10.57 13.65
N VAL A 202 18.85 -10.61 14.37
CA VAL A 202 18.29 -11.85 14.93
C VAL A 202 18.09 -12.90 13.84
N ALA A 203 17.50 -12.51 12.71
CA ALA A 203 17.31 -13.42 11.58
C ALA A 203 18.63 -13.97 11.01
N SER A 204 19.66 -13.12 10.94
CA SER A 204 20.99 -13.50 10.47
C SER A 204 21.66 -14.49 11.43
N ILE A 205 21.59 -14.20 12.74
CA ILE A 205 22.11 -15.08 13.80
C ILE A 205 21.44 -16.45 13.73
N ILE A 206 20.10 -16.51 13.71
CA ILE A 206 19.36 -17.78 13.62
C ILE A 206 19.73 -18.57 12.35
N ARG A 207 19.92 -17.87 11.22
CA ARG A 207 20.31 -18.50 9.94
C ARG A 207 21.70 -19.12 10.01
N GLU A 208 22.63 -18.53 10.75
CA GLU A 208 24.00 -19.01 10.93
C GLU A 208 24.11 -20.13 11.97
N MET A 209 23.12 -20.31 12.85
CA MET A 209 23.11 -21.41 13.81
C MET A 209 23.02 -22.78 13.14
N VAL A 210 23.74 -23.73 13.74
CA VAL A 210 23.67 -25.17 13.44
C VAL A 210 22.24 -25.68 13.74
N PRO A 211 21.63 -26.57 12.92
CA PRO A 211 20.23 -26.96 13.07
C PRO A 211 19.81 -27.46 14.45
N GLU A 212 20.70 -28.15 15.17
CA GLU A 212 20.44 -28.66 16.52
C GLU A 212 20.26 -27.53 17.53
N VAL A 213 21.12 -26.50 17.45
CA VAL A 213 21.02 -25.30 18.31
C VAL A 213 19.81 -24.47 17.93
N ARG A 214 19.51 -24.36 16.63
CA ARG A 214 18.31 -23.67 16.14
C ARG A 214 17.03 -24.28 16.72
N GLY A 215 16.98 -25.61 16.86
CA GLY A 215 15.87 -26.32 17.48
C GLY A 215 15.56 -25.88 18.92
N LEU A 216 16.56 -25.39 19.67
CA LEU A 216 16.37 -24.86 21.03
C LEU A 216 15.62 -23.52 21.03
N PHE A 217 15.69 -22.76 19.94
CA PHE A 217 15.09 -21.44 19.76
C PHE A 217 13.89 -21.46 18.80
N GLY A 218 13.17 -22.59 18.74
CA GLY A 218 12.07 -22.77 17.79
C GLY A 218 10.95 -21.72 17.87
N GLN A 219 10.68 -21.14 19.05
CA GLN A 219 9.69 -20.08 19.21
C GLN A 219 10.22 -18.73 18.72
N VAL A 220 11.51 -18.43 18.96
CA VAL A 220 12.16 -17.23 18.44
C VAL A 220 12.23 -17.30 16.91
N GLU A 221 12.57 -18.48 16.36
CA GLU A 221 12.54 -18.71 14.91
C GLU A 221 11.13 -18.54 14.34
N ALA A 222 10.10 -19.08 15.00
CA ALA A 222 8.71 -18.89 14.59
C ALA A 222 8.30 -17.42 14.59
N LEU A 223 8.67 -16.65 15.62
CA LEU A 223 8.42 -15.21 15.71
C LEU A 223 9.13 -14.44 14.60
N VAL A 224 10.41 -14.74 14.35
CA VAL A 224 11.18 -14.11 13.26
C VAL A 224 10.59 -14.46 11.90
N ARG A 225 10.19 -15.72 11.70
CA ARG A 225 9.49 -16.12 10.47
C ARG A 225 8.19 -15.34 10.32
N LEU A 226 7.42 -15.16 11.38
CA LEU A 226 6.18 -14.39 11.34
C LEU A 226 6.46 -12.93 10.92
N LEU A 227 7.46 -12.28 11.51
CA LEU A 227 7.86 -10.92 11.13
C LEU A 227 8.37 -10.83 9.67
N LEU A 228 9.03 -11.87 9.15
CA LEU A 228 9.57 -11.88 7.78
C LEU A 228 8.58 -12.37 6.71
N VAL A 229 7.60 -13.19 7.08
CA VAL A 229 6.60 -13.81 6.18
C VAL A 229 5.36 -12.92 6.00
N VAL A 230 5.17 -11.90 6.84
CA VAL A 230 4.12 -10.89 6.65
C VAL A 230 4.59 -9.76 5.71
N PRO A 231 4.75 -10.01 4.39
CA PRO A 231 4.56 -8.94 3.42
C PRO A 231 3.80 -9.42 2.18
N ALA A 232 2.47 -9.57 2.25
CA ALA A 232 1.63 -9.68 1.04
C ALA A 232 0.12 -9.49 1.26
N SER A 233 -0.45 -9.88 2.41
CA SER A 233 -1.90 -10.07 2.52
C SER A 233 -2.72 -8.80 2.77
N SER A 234 -2.11 -7.68 3.19
CA SER A 234 -2.85 -6.42 3.38
C SER A 234 -2.99 -5.60 2.10
N ALA A 235 -2.58 -6.14 0.94
CA ALA A 235 -3.27 -5.77 -0.28
C ALA A 235 -4.62 -6.48 -0.23
N GLU A 236 -5.55 -5.95 0.57
CA GLU A 236 -6.96 -6.25 0.37
C GLU A 236 -7.21 -5.94 -1.10
N VAL A 237 -7.32 -6.99 -1.88
CA VAL A 237 -7.77 -6.90 -3.25
C VAL A 237 -9.20 -6.44 -3.06
N GLU A 238 -9.42 -5.12 -3.12
CA GLU A 238 -10.74 -4.52 -3.29
C GLU A 238 -11.29 -4.98 -4.65
N ARG A 239 -11.63 -6.27 -4.73
CA ARG A 239 -12.62 -6.81 -5.65
C ARG A 239 -13.97 -6.43 -5.06
N ASN A 240 -14.22 -5.13 -4.94
CA ASN A 240 -15.57 -4.60 -5.03
C ASN A 240 -15.98 -4.66 -6.51
N LEU A 241 -16.02 -5.89 -7.07
CA LEU A 241 -16.80 -6.20 -8.26
C LEU A 241 -18.25 -6.20 -7.78
N VAL A 242 -18.81 -4.99 -7.72
CA VAL A 242 -20.26 -4.82 -7.62
C VAL A 242 -20.87 -5.48 -8.87
N PRO A 243 -21.84 -6.39 -8.72
CA PRO A 243 -22.51 -7.10 -9.83
C PRO A 243 -23.34 -6.19 -10.73
#